data_AF-A0A2G7FWT2-F1
#
_entry.id   AF-A0A2G7FWT2-F1
#
_cell.length_a   1.000
_cell.length_b   1.000
_cell.length_c   1.000
_cell.angle_alpha   90.00
_cell.angle_beta   90.00
_cell.angle_gamma   90.00
#
_symmetry.space_group_name_H-M   'P 1'
#
loop_
_entity.id
_entity.type
_entity.pdbx_description
1 polymer ?
#
loop_
_entity_poly.entity_id
_entity_poly.type
_entity_poly.pdbx_seq_one_letter_code
_entity_poly.pdbx_strand_id
1 'polypeptide(L)'
;MAFYSTGSEAFAREKLSSTAEQSTSPSSWADKYRGATVEDLDPPPALSVSPNDLVSSAMLAAYERDFTHLTQLLKEGTIKESDSVSAAMQRFNRKRGLYQVITMETPLEELEQFFETETGPNGEKREKQEFAVVTDASRKFVLGVVTKGDLEEFVKRRP
;
A
#
# COMPACT_ATOMS: atom_id res chain seq x y z
N MET A 1 -43.95 6.11 54.35
CA MET A 1 -42.87 5.11 54.36
C MET A 1 -41.96 5.40 53.19
N ALA A 2 -40.77 5.95 53.46
CA ALA A 2 -39.77 6.25 52.44
C ALA A 2 -38.89 5.01 52.23
N PHE A 3 -38.72 4.59 50.98
CA PHE A 3 -37.69 3.64 50.58
C PHE A 3 -36.83 4.29 49.51
N TYR A 4 -35.58 4.54 49.88
CA TYR A 4 -34.47 4.99 49.06
C TYR A 4 -33.88 3.75 48.37
N SER A 5 -34.07 3.63 47.07
CA SER A 5 -33.34 2.67 46.25
C SER A 5 -32.14 3.35 45.61
N THR A 6 -30.98 2.80 45.97
CA THR A 6 -29.60 3.14 45.68
C THR A 6 -29.31 3.50 44.22
N GLY A 7 -28.72 4.68 44.00
CA GLY A 7 -28.24 5.14 42.70
C GLY A 7 -26.91 4.50 42.32
N SER A 8 -26.92 3.26 41.83
CA SER A 8 -25.70 2.62 41.32
C SER A 8 -25.92 1.62 40.18
N GLU A 9 -26.96 1.77 39.35
CA GLU A 9 -27.14 0.94 38.14
C GLU A 9 -27.11 1.70 36.81
N ALA A 10 -26.97 3.03 36.82
CA ALA A 10 -26.85 3.82 35.59
C ALA A 10 -25.43 3.82 34.98
N PHE A 11 -24.40 3.42 35.75
CA PHE A 11 -23.01 3.37 35.26
C PHE A 11 -22.63 2.06 34.55
N ALA A 12 -23.55 1.09 34.46
CA ALA A 12 -23.26 -0.23 33.87
C ALA A 12 -23.62 -0.36 32.38
N ARG A 13 -24.14 0.70 31.73
CA ARG A 13 -24.56 0.67 30.32
C ARG A 13 -23.91 1.75 29.44
N GLU A 14 -22.74 2.23 29.86
CA GLU A 14 -21.89 3.15 29.10
C GLU A 14 -20.44 2.65 29.08
N LYS A 15 -20.24 1.36 28.78
CA LYS A 15 -18.94 0.75 28.45
C LYS A 15 -19.06 -0.29 27.33
N LEU A 16 -19.90 -0.01 26.33
CA LEU A 16 -20.07 -0.86 25.14
C LEU A 16 -20.00 -0.06 23.83
N SER A 17 -19.43 1.15 23.87
CA SER A 17 -19.09 1.92 22.68
C SER A 17 -17.76 2.60 22.93
N SER A 18 -16.84 2.49 21.96
CA SER A 18 -15.44 2.93 21.99
C SER A 18 -14.51 1.92 22.64
N THR A 19 -13.92 1.10 21.77
CA THR A 19 -12.52 0.65 21.74
C THR A 19 -12.52 -0.73 21.10
N ALA A 20 -12.58 -0.74 19.76
CA ALA A 20 -12.07 -1.85 18.99
C ALA A 20 -10.53 -1.78 19.08
N GLU A 21 -9.99 -2.08 20.27
CA GLU A 21 -8.61 -2.53 20.39
C GLU A 21 -8.60 -3.92 19.74
N GLN A 22 -8.34 -3.94 18.43
CA GLN A 22 -7.69 -5.09 17.83
C GLN A 22 -6.43 -5.29 18.65
N SER A 23 -6.33 -6.43 19.33
CA SER A 23 -5.12 -6.87 19.99
C SER A 23 -4.03 -7.01 18.93
N THR A 24 -3.36 -5.92 18.59
CA THR A 24 -2.12 -5.91 17.84
C THR A 24 -1.08 -6.45 18.79
N SER A 25 -0.94 -7.78 18.85
CA SER A 25 0.35 -8.37 19.18
C SER A 25 1.39 -7.58 18.38
N PRO A 26 2.41 -6.99 19.01
CA PRO A 26 3.40 -6.22 18.27
C PRO A 26 3.89 -7.12 17.15
N SER A 27 3.71 -6.66 15.91
CA SER A 27 4.13 -7.46 14.77
C SER A 27 5.63 -7.70 14.93
N SER A 28 6.14 -8.84 14.47
CA SER A 28 7.59 -9.11 14.45
C SER A 28 8.39 -8.03 13.72
N TRP A 29 7.71 -7.13 13.01
CA TRP A 29 8.26 -6.05 12.23
C TRP A 29 8.31 -4.70 12.96
N ALA A 30 7.62 -4.55 14.11
CA ALA A 30 7.59 -3.29 14.86
C ALA A 30 9.00 -2.82 15.27
N ASP A 31 9.84 -3.75 15.75
CA ASP A 31 11.23 -3.45 16.11
C ASP A 31 12.12 -3.13 14.90
N LYS A 32 11.78 -3.70 13.74
CA LYS A 32 12.54 -3.55 12.47
C LYS A 32 12.36 -2.13 11.92
N TYR A 33 11.13 -1.64 11.91
CA TYR A 33 10.79 -0.37 11.28
C TYR A 33 10.73 0.81 12.26
N ARG A 34 10.53 0.56 13.56
CA ARG A 34 10.58 1.58 14.63
C ARG A 34 9.65 2.78 14.39
N GLY A 35 8.44 2.53 13.89
CA GLY A 35 7.45 3.56 13.60
C GLY A 35 7.76 4.40 12.35
N ALA A 36 8.65 3.94 11.48
CA ALA A 36 8.84 4.54 10.16
C ALA A 36 7.59 4.33 9.28
N THR A 37 7.40 5.24 8.35
CA THR A 37 6.26 5.29 7.43
C THR A 37 6.71 5.18 5.98
N VAL A 38 5.75 5.06 5.06
CA VAL A 38 6.02 5.03 3.61
C VAL A 38 6.75 6.29 3.14
N GLU A 39 6.52 7.44 3.77
CA GLU A 39 7.25 8.68 3.47
C GLU A 39 8.76 8.53 3.71
N ASP A 40 9.18 7.79 4.74
CA ASP A 40 10.60 7.57 5.06
C ASP A 40 11.36 6.73 4.02
N LEU A 41 10.63 6.04 3.12
CA LEU A 41 11.24 5.36 1.98
C LEU A 41 11.64 6.34 0.87
N ASP A 42 11.12 7.57 0.90
CA ASP A 42 11.29 8.60 -0.12
C ASP A 42 11.02 8.06 -1.55
N PRO A 43 9.83 7.48 -1.80
CA PRO A 43 9.57 6.84 -3.08
C PRO A 43 9.52 7.85 -4.23
N PRO A 44 10.05 7.50 -5.41
CA PRO A 44 10.06 8.41 -6.55
C PRO A 44 8.63 8.81 -6.95
N PRO A 45 8.40 10.08 -7.31
CA PRO A 45 7.08 10.57 -7.65
C PRO A 45 6.55 9.90 -8.91
N ALA A 46 5.29 9.49 -8.86
CA ALA A 46 4.63 8.78 -9.95
C ALA A 46 4.67 9.56 -11.28
N LEU A 47 4.83 8.82 -12.37
CA LEU A 47 4.68 9.33 -13.74
C LEU A 47 3.39 8.76 -14.34
N SER A 48 2.57 9.63 -14.93
CA SER A 48 1.40 9.24 -15.70
C SER A 48 1.65 9.39 -17.20
N VAL A 49 1.34 8.35 -17.96
CA VAL A 49 1.35 8.35 -19.44
C VAL A 49 0.00 7.86 -19.95
N SER A 50 -0.36 8.19 -21.18
CA SER A 50 -1.60 7.70 -21.77
C SER A 50 -1.43 6.24 -22.22
N PRO A 51 -2.48 5.39 -22.12
CA PRO A 51 -2.42 4.00 -22.59
C PRO A 51 -2.12 3.86 -24.08
N ASN A 52 -2.46 4.88 -24.87
CA ASN A 52 -2.27 4.88 -26.32
C ASN A 52 -0.89 5.39 -26.73
N ASP A 53 -0.12 5.93 -25.79
CA ASP A 53 1.23 6.42 -26.05
C ASP A 53 2.14 5.22 -26.36
N LEU A 54 3.18 5.46 -27.16
CA LEU A 54 4.17 4.44 -27.46
C LEU A 54 5.06 4.18 -26.25
N VAL A 55 5.52 2.94 -26.10
CA VAL A 55 6.50 2.56 -25.07
C VAL A 55 7.77 3.40 -25.17
N SER A 56 8.26 3.70 -26.38
CA SER A 56 9.40 4.62 -26.62
C SER A 56 9.18 6.01 -26.02
N SER A 57 8.00 6.60 -26.23
CA SER A 57 7.65 7.91 -25.68
C SER A 57 7.58 7.87 -24.16
N ALA A 58 6.98 6.83 -23.60
CA ALA A 58 6.92 6.62 -22.15
C ALA A 58 8.33 6.46 -21.56
N MET A 59 9.21 5.69 -22.21
CA MET A 59 10.61 5.48 -21.83
C MET A 59 11.44 6.77 -21.85
N LEU A 60 11.19 7.66 -22.82
CA LEU A 60 11.85 8.96 -22.90
C LEU A 60 11.40 9.87 -21.75
N ALA A 61 10.10 9.98 -21.49
CA ALA A 61 9.56 10.73 -20.35
C ALA A 61 10.03 10.14 -19.00
N ALA A 62 10.34 8.85 -19.03
CA ALA A 62 10.83 8.09 -17.90
C ALA A 62 12.34 8.25 -17.64
N TYR A 63 13.13 8.75 -18.59
CA TYR A 63 14.60 8.63 -18.57
C TYR A 63 15.28 9.16 -17.30
N GLU A 64 14.74 10.22 -16.71
CA GLU A 64 15.30 10.81 -15.47
C GLU A 64 14.92 10.03 -14.20
N ARG A 65 14.09 9.00 -14.30
CA ARG A 65 13.69 8.17 -13.17
C ARG A 65 14.08 6.72 -13.46
N ASP A 66 14.37 5.96 -12.41
CA ASP A 66 14.71 4.55 -12.52
C ASP A 66 13.46 3.68 -12.76
N PHE A 67 12.95 3.63 -14.00
CA PHE A 67 11.81 2.78 -14.35
C PHE A 67 12.23 1.33 -14.55
N THR A 68 11.83 0.47 -13.62
CA THR A 68 12.21 -0.95 -13.60
C THR A 68 11.28 -1.84 -14.44
N HIS A 69 9.98 -1.56 -14.49
CA HIS A 69 9.03 -2.51 -15.10
C HIS A 69 9.03 -2.51 -16.63
N LEU A 70 8.91 -1.35 -17.28
CA LEU A 70 8.93 -1.27 -18.76
C LEU A 70 10.28 -1.70 -19.34
N THR A 71 11.38 -1.38 -18.65
CA THR A 71 12.73 -1.80 -19.07
C THR A 71 12.89 -3.32 -18.98
N GLN A 72 12.33 -3.95 -17.95
CA GLN A 72 12.34 -5.40 -17.82
C GLN A 72 11.56 -6.09 -18.94
N LEU A 73 10.33 -5.64 -19.23
CA LEU A 73 9.49 -6.22 -20.29
C LEU A 73 10.12 -6.07 -21.69
N LEU A 74 10.82 -4.96 -21.94
CA LEU A 74 11.59 -4.75 -23.17
C LEU A 74 12.78 -5.71 -23.28
N LYS A 75 13.53 -5.92 -22.18
CA LYS A 75 14.66 -6.85 -22.12
C LYS A 75 14.21 -8.31 -22.32
N GLU A 76 13.06 -8.68 -21.77
CA GLU A 76 12.45 -10.00 -21.95
C GLU A 76 11.84 -10.18 -23.35
N GLY A 77 11.72 -9.10 -24.13
CA GLY A 77 11.13 -9.11 -25.47
C GLY A 77 9.61 -9.31 -25.48
N THR A 78 8.95 -9.16 -24.33
CA THR A 78 7.49 -9.28 -24.20
C THR A 78 6.77 -8.12 -24.88
N ILE A 79 7.40 -6.94 -24.91
CA ILE A 79 6.92 -5.74 -25.60
C ILE A 79 8.05 -5.13 -26.43
N LYS A 80 7.69 -4.26 -27.38
CA LYS A 80 8.61 -3.46 -28.19
C LYS A 80 8.38 -1.98 -27.93
N GLU A 81 9.40 -1.17 -28.22
CA GLU A 81 9.33 0.29 -28.12
C GLU A 81 8.26 0.92 -29.03
N SER A 82 7.88 0.20 -30.09
CA SER A 82 6.80 0.57 -31.03
C SER A 82 5.40 0.19 -30.55
N ASP A 83 5.28 -0.61 -29.49
CA ASP A 83 3.98 -1.03 -28.98
C ASP A 83 3.36 0.08 -28.13
N SER A 84 2.04 0.04 -27.97
CA SER A 84 1.35 0.94 -27.05
C SER A 84 1.63 0.54 -25.60
N VAL A 85 1.72 1.53 -24.70
CA VAL A 85 1.83 1.29 -23.25
C VAL A 85 0.72 0.37 -22.74
N SER A 86 -0.48 0.42 -23.31
CA SER A 86 -1.62 -0.44 -22.93
C SER A 86 -1.34 -1.95 -22.97
N ALA A 87 -0.36 -2.38 -23.78
CA ALA A 87 0.08 -3.78 -23.88
C ALA A 87 0.90 -4.23 -22.65
N ALA A 88 1.57 -3.29 -21.98
CA ALA A 88 2.39 -3.51 -20.79
C ALA A 88 1.66 -3.19 -19.48
N MET A 89 0.47 -2.58 -19.53
CA MET A 89 -0.24 -2.13 -18.33
C MET A 89 -0.76 -3.30 -17.49
N GLN A 90 -0.42 -3.32 -16.20
CA GLN A 90 -1.12 -4.14 -15.23
C GLN A 90 -2.53 -3.61 -14.96
N ARG A 91 -3.54 -4.47 -15.11
CA ARG A 91 -4.95 -4.09 -14.99
C ARG A 91 -5.51 -4.49 -13.64
N PHE A 92 -5.98 -3.50 -12.89
CA PHE A 92 -6.63 -3.71 -11.60
C PHE A 92 -8.14 -3.93 -11.77
N ASN A 93 -8.67 -4.91 -11.04
CA ASN A 93 -10.10 -5.21 -10.94
C ASN A 93 -10.81 -4.18 -10.05
N ARG A 94 -11.67 -3.35 -10.65
CA ARG A 94 -12.32 -2.22 -9.98
C ARG A 94 -13.46 -2.61 -9.01
N LYS A 95 -13.61 -3.88 -8.64
CA LYS A 95 -14.61 -4.30 -7.65
C LYS A 95 -14.27 -3.72 -6.27
N ARG A 96 -15.29 -3.24 -5.58
CA ARG A 96 -15.17 -2.60 -4.25
C ARG A 96 -14.70 -3.63 -3.20
N GLY A 97 -13.74 -3.22 -2.36
CA GLY A 97 -13.23 -4.03 -1.24
C GLY A 97 -12.07 -4.96 -1.57
N LEU A 98 -11.61 -5.02 -2.83
CA LEU A 98 -10.45 -5.83 -3.20
C LEU A 98 -9.10 -5.20 -2.82
N TYR A 99 -9.06 -3.87 -2.66
CA TYR A 99 -7.82 -3.12 -2.48
C TYR A 99 -7.75 -2.43 -1.12
N GLN A 100 -6.58 -2.56 -0.50
CA GLN A 100 -6.17 -1.81 0.68
C GLN A 100 -5.62 -0.44 0.24
N VAL A 101 -5.93 0.61 0.99
CA VAL A 101 -5.36 1.95 0.76
C VAL A 101 -4.01 2.02 1.46
N ILE A 102 -2.98 2.37 0.71
CA ILE A 102 -1.64 2.68 1.20
C ILE A 102 -1.39 4.16 0.94
N THR A 103 -0.97 4.88 1.97
CA THR A 103 -0.72 6.32 1.97
C THR A 103 0.71 6.60 2.43
N MET A 104 1.18 7.85 2.33
CA MET A 104 2.49 8.24 2.85
C MET A 104 2.61 8.02 4.36
N GLU A 105 1.51 8.19 5.10
CA GLU A 105 1.42 7.98 6.56
C GLU A 105 1.37 6.50 6.96
N THR A 106 1.28 5.58 6.01
CA THR A 106 1.15 4.15 6.33
C THR A 106 2.44 3.66 6.99
N PRO A 107 2.38 3.03 8.18
CA PRO A 107 3.56 2.47 8.82
C PRO A 107 4.20 1.36 7.98
N LEU A 108 5.53 1.24 8.01
CA LEU A 108 6.24 0.23 7.22
C LEU A 108 5.93 -1.19 7.69
N GLU A 109 5.57 -1.40 8.95
CA GLU A 109 5.09 -2.68 9.46
C GLU A 109 3.77 -3.10 8.80
N GLU A 110 2.86 -2.15 8.56
CA GLU A 110 1.61 -2.41 7.85
C GLU A 110 1.87 -2.67 6.37
N LEU A 111 2.84 -1.96 5.78
CA LEU A 111 3.24 -2.17 4.39
C LEU A 111 3.90 -3.55 4.19
N GLU A 112 4.78 -3.98 5.11
CA GLU A 112 5.37 -5.33 5.09
C GLU A 112 4.27 -6.40 5.22
N GLN A 113 3.33 -6.20 6.16
CA GLN A 113 2.19 -7.08 6.31
C GLN A 113 1.36 -7.14 5.02
N PHE A 114 1.14 -6.01 4.34
CA PHE A 114 0.44 -5.98 3.06
C PHE A 114 1.12 -6.87 2.01
N PHE A 115 2.45 -6.86 1.92
CA PHE A 115 3.19 -7.70 0.97
C PHE A 115 3.13 -9.20 1.33
N GLU A 116 3.20 -9.54 2.61
CA GLU A 116 3.18 -10.93 3.08
C GLU A 116 1.77 -11.54 3.15
N THR A 117 0.73 -10.71 3.17
CA THR A 117 -0.66 -11.16 3.32
C THR A 117 -1.22 -11.80 2.05
N GLU A 118 -1.62 -13.07 2.18
CA GLU A 118 -2.29 -13.87 1.13
C GLU A 118 -3.82 -13.78 1.17
N THR A 119 -4.37 -12.85 1.96
CA THR A 119 -5.82 -12.63 2.10
C THR A 119 -6.17 -11.17 1.85
N GLY A 120 -7.08 -10.90 0.92
CA GLY A 120 -7.56 -9.56 0.65
C GLY A 120 -8.41 -8.99 1.79
N PRO A 121 -8.74 -7.69 1.75
CA PRO A 121 -9.54 -7.03 2.79
C PRO A 121 -10.93 -7.68 3.02
N ASN A 122 -11.46 -8.35 1.99
CA ASN A 122 -12.73 -9.06 2.03
C ASN A 122 -12.63 -10.55 2.46
N GLY A 123 -11.44 -11.03 2.85
CA GLY A 123 -11.24 -12.45 3.18
C GLY A 123 -10.99 -13.37 1.98
N GLU A 124 -10.88 -12.80 0.77
CA GLU A 124 -10.59 -13.57 -0.46
C GLU A 124 -9.12 -13.96 -0.50
N LYS A 125 -8.81 -15.17 -0.96
CA LYS A 125 -7.41 -15.59 -1.17
C LYS A 125 -6.79 -14.75 -2.29
N ARG A 126 -5.63 -14.16 -2.03
CA ARG A 126 -4.83 -13.41 -3.00
C ARG A 126 -3.39 -13.88 -2.99
N GLU A 127 -2.68 -13.61 -4.06
CA GLU A 127 -1.23 -13.81 -4.11
C GLU A 127 -0.52 -12.69 -3.36
N LYS A 128 0.70 -12.98 -2.90
CA LYS A 128 1.59 -11.97 -2.33
C LYS A 128 1.82 -10.86 -3.34
N GLN A 129 1.78 -9.63 -2.87
CA GLN A 129 1.97 -8.48 -3.74
C GLN A 129 3.45 -8.13 -3.79
N GLU A 130 3.95 -7.79 -4.96
CA GLU A 130 5.35 -7.39 -5.15
C GLU A 130 5.55 -5.88 -5.02
N PHE A 131 4.48 -5.11 -5.26
CA PHE A 131 4.46 -3.66 -5.19
C PHE A 131 3.13 -3.15 -4.61
N ALA A 132 3.18 -1.93 -4.08
CA ALA A 132 2.03 -1.18 -3.59
C ALA A 132 1.99 0.18 -4.27
N VAL A 133 0.80 0.57 -4.71
CA VAL A 133 0.55 1.90 -5.26
C VAL A 133 0.23 2.83 -4.10
N VAL A 134 1.06 3.84 -3.89
CA VAL A 134 0.88 4.84 -2.83
C VAL A 134 -0.05 5.92 -3.35
N THR A 135 -1.11 6.19 -2.60
CA THR A 135 -2.15 7.15 -2.97
C THR A 135 -2.41 8.15 -1.85
N ASP A 136 -3.13 9.23 -2.16
CA ASP A 136 -3.71 10.06 -1.12
C ASP A 136 -4.86 9.34 -0.39
N ALA A 137 -5.25 9.83 0.78
CA ALA A 137 -6.33 9.22 1.57
C ALA A 137 -7.67 9.10 0.83
N SER A 138 -7.93 9.98 -0.16
CA SER A 138 -9.16 9.94 -0.96
C SER A 138 -9.06 9.05 -2.21
N ARG A 139 -7.90 8.42 -2.47
CA ARG A 139 -7.62 7.56 -3.64
C ARG A 139 -7.80 8.26 -4.98
N LYS A 140 -7.61 9.58 -5.02
CA LYS A 140 -7.74 10.40 -6.23
C LYS A 140 -6.43 10.50 -7.00
N PHE A 141 -5.32 10.51 -6.29
CA PHE A 141 -3.99 10.71 -6.85
C PHE A 141 -3.05 9.59 -6.44
N VAL A 142 -2.29 9.11 -7.42
CA VAL A 142 -1.15 8.22 -7.19
C VAL A 142 0.06 9.10 -6.92
N LEU A 143 0.70 8.88 -5.78
CA LEU A 143 1.85 9.66 -5.33
C LEU A 143 3.17 8.95 -5.68
N GLY A 144 3.18 7.62 -5.62
CA GLY A 144 4.36 6.81 -5.93
C GLY A 144 4.02 5.32 -5.99
N VAL A 145 5.06 4.52 -6.22
CA VAL A 145 5.01 3.06 -6.13
C VAL A 145 6.14 2.64 -5.21
N VAL A 146 5.83 1.74 -4.28
CA VAL A 146 6.81 1.10 -3.40
C VAL A 146 6.80 -0.39 -3.61
N THR A 147 7.94 -1.01 -3.44
CA THR A 147 8.20 -2.43 -3.64
C THR A 147 8.73 -3.05 -2.37
N LYS A 148 8.74 -4.39 -2.30
CA LYS A 148 9.42 -5.10 -1.22
C LYS A 148 10.92 -4.77 -1.16
N GLY A 149 11.55 -4.51 -2.31
CA GLY A 149 12.96 -4.13 -2.40
C GLY A 149 13.27 -2.83 -1.64
N ASP A 150 12.35 -1.86 -1.65
CA ASP A 150 12.52 -0.60 -0.95
C ASP A 150 12.56 -0.80 0.57
N LEU A 151 11.73 -1.71 1.11
CA LEU A 151 11.77 -2.09 2.53
C LEU A 151 13.08 -2.78 2.91
N GLU A 152 13.59 -3.66 2.04
CA GLU A 152 14.88 -4.33 2.27
C GLU A 152 16.03 -3.34 2.25
N GLU A 153 16.02 -2.39 1.31
CA GLU A 153 17.03 -1.35 1.20
C GLU A 153 16.99 -0.42 2.41
N PHE A 154 15.80 0.00 2.84
CA PHE A 154 15.63 0.82 4.05
C PHE A 154 16.26 0.18 5.28
N VAL A 155 16.07 -1.13 5.46
CA VAL A 155 16.64 -1.88 6.58
C VAL A 155 18.16 -2.00 6.45
N LYS A 156 18.69 -2.20 5.24
CA LYS A 156 20.14 -2.25 4.98
C LYS A 156 20.83 -0.90 5.18
N ARG A 157 20.14 0.21 4.92
CA ARG A 157 20.66 1.58 5.10
C ARG A 157 20.80 1.96 6.58
N ARG A 158 20.17 1.24 7.50
CA ARG A 158 20.31 1.49 8.95
C ARG A 158 21.65 0.91 9.44
N PRO A 159 22.50 1.71 10.10
CA PRO A 159 23.77 1.26 10.68
C PRO A 159 23.58 0.35 11.90
#